data_AF-A0A848UZM9-F1
#
_entry.id   AF-A0A848UZM9-F1
#
_cell.length_a   1.000
_cell.length_b   1.000
_cell.length_c   1.000
_cell.angle_alpha   90.00
_cell.angle_beta   90.00
_cell.angle_gamma   90.00
#
_symmetry.space_group_name_H-M   'P 1'
#
loop_
_entity.id
_entity.type
_entity.pdbx_description
1 polymer ?
#
loop_
_entity_poly.entity_id
_entity_poly.type
_entity_poly.pdbx_seq_one_letter_code
_entity_poly.pdbx_strand_id
1 'polypeptide(L)'
;MWYAFNPLVIVEVTGNLHFEGLMVLFILLALLLRERKKPIKGALSIGAAVATKLVPAIFLPVWLRDRGLAKGVLYIGVALALATLSFIPFMSAELLQNVGSSVDLYFRSFEFNASIYYLARQIGFWITGYNQIAWIGPLLSSISFVAILALSWRKNAAKDLAFTFILVLTVYLFLTTTVHPWYVVTLVALTVLTDLRYPLLWS
;
A
#
# COMPACT_ATOMS: atom_id res chain seq x y z
N MET A 1 -20.99 -4.27 7.97
CA MET A 1 -20.99 -5.64 8.52
C MET A 1 -19.79 -6.44 8.04
N TRP A 2 -19.52 -6.49 6.72
CA TRP A 2 -18.41 -7.25 6.13
C TRP A 2 -17.02 -7.01 6.72
N TYR A 3 -16.63 -5.77 7.04
CA TYR A 3 -15.30 -5.49 7.62
C TYR A 3 -15.21 -5.87 9.11
N ALA A 4 -16.16 -5.41 9.94
CA ALA A 4 -16.08 -5.56 11.39
C ALA A 4 -16.18 -7.01 11.89
N PHE A 5 -16.87 -7.88 11.12
CA PHE A 5 -17.04 -9.30 11.44
C PHE A 5 -16.13 -10.21 10.61
N ASN A 6 -15.21 -9.65 9.84
CA ASN A 6 -14.26 -10.45 9.08
C ASN A 6 -13.27 -11.13 10.05
N PRO A 7 -13.11 -12.46 10.02
CA PRO A 7 -12.23 -13.18 10.95
C PRO A 7 -10.79 -12.69 10.93
N LEU A 8 -10.23 -12.44 9.74
CA LEU A 8 -8.88 -11.90 9.59
C LEU A 8 -8.76 -10.51 10.22
N VAL A 9 -9.74 -9.63 10.01
CA VAL A 9 -9.73 -8.29 10.62
C VAL A 9 -9.73 -8.39 12.15
N ILE A 10 -10.55 -9.25 12.73
CA ILE A 10 -10.62 -9.45 14.18
C ILE A 10 -9.28 -9.99 14.72
N VAL A 11 -8.75 -11.05 14.10
CA VAL A 11 -7.51 -11.70 14.54
C VAL A 11 -6.33 -10.75 14.39
N GLU A 12 -6.17 -10.09 13.26
CA GLU A 12 -4.98 -9.28 13.01
C GLU A 12 -5.03 -7.94 13.75
N VAL A 13 -6.15 -7.23 13.71
CA VAL A 13 -6.23 -5.87 14.28
C VAL A 13 -6.46 -5.91 15.80
N THR A 14 -7.28 -6.84 16.30
CA THR A 14 -7.58 -6.92 17.74
C THR A 14 -6.73 -7.97 18.46
N GLY A 15 -6.55 -9.15 17.88
CA GLY A 15 -5.75 -10.22 18.49
C GLY A 15 -4.25 -9.92 18.45
N ASN A 16 -3.72 -9.69 17.26
CA ASN A 16 -2.28 -9.47 17.03
C ASN A 16 -1.86 -7.99 17.13
N LEU A 17 -2.81 -7.06 17.32
CA LEU A 17 -2.58 -5.62 17.45
C LEU A 17 -1.81 -5.01 16.26
N HIS A 18 -2.03 -5.55 15.06
CA HIS A 18 -1.48 -5.00 13.84
C HIS A 18 -2.06 -3.60 13.55
N PHE A 19 -1.18 -2.65 13.26
CA PHE A 19 -1.50 -1.22 13.05
C PHE A 19 -2.35 -0.93 11.79
N GLU A 20 -2.65 -1.96 11.00
CA GLU A 20 -3.52 -1.93 9.83
C GLU A 20 -4.87 -1.29 10.12
N GLY A 21 -5.44 -1.51 11.31
CA GLY A 21 -6.70 -0.87 11.70
C GLY A 21 -6.60 0.66 11.73
N LEU A 22 -5.53 1.21 12.30
CA LEU A 22 -5.28 2.65 12.36
C LEU A 22 -4.95 3.22 10.96
N MET A 23 -4.16 2.50 10.18
CA MET A 23 -3.86 2.85 8.80
C MET A 23 -5.15 2.91 7.95
N VAL A 24 -6.02 1.91 8.06
CA VAL A 24 -7.31 1.85 7.37
C VAL A 24 -8.21 3.02 7.78
N LEU A 25 -8.28 3.36 9.07
CA LEU A 25 -9.03 4.52 9.54
C LEU A 25 -8.63 5.79 8.78
N PHE A 26 -7.33 6.05 8.66
CA PHE A 26 -6.82 7.23 7.96
C PHE A 26 -7.04 7.19 6.44
N ILE A 27 -6.97 6.02 5.80
CA ILE A 27 -7.31 5.85 4.38
C ILE A 27 -8.79 6.17 4.14
N LEU A 28 -9.69 5.56 4.93
CA LEU A 28 -11.14 5.78 4.79
C LEU A 28 -11.53 7.22 5.12
N LEU A 29 -10.89 7.82 6.13
CA LEU A 29 -11.08 9.24 6.46
C LEU A 29 -10.64 10.15 5.30
N ALA A 30 -9.54 9.84 4.61
CA ALA A 30 -9.12 10.60 3.44
C ALA A 30 -10.14 10.53 2.29
N LEU A 31 -10.71 9.35 2.02
CA LEU A 31 -11.78 9.16 1.04
C LEU A 31 -13.03 9.95 1.44
N LEU A 32 -13.45 9.90 2.70
CA LEU A 32 -14.57 10.70 3.21
C LEU A 32 -14.33 12.21 3.07
N LEU A 33 -13.13 12.68 3.39
CA LEU A 33 -12.76 14.10 3.30
C LEU A 33 -12.65 14.58 1.87
N ARG A 34 -12.30 13.70 0.92
CA ARG A 34 -12.41 13.96 -0.51
C ARG A 34 -13.85 14.25 -0.90
N GLU A 35 -14.80 13.40 -0.53
CA GLU A 35 -16.23 13.60 -0.83
C GLU A 35 -16.76 14.90 -0.21
N ARG A 36 -16.28 15.24 0.99
CA ARG A 36 -16.59 16.51 1.68
C ARG A 36 -15.83 17.73 1.13
N LYS A 37 -15.06 17.58 0.06
CA LYS A 37 -14.25 18.64 -0.58
C LYS A 37 -13.30 19.36 0.39
N LYS A 38 -12.70 18.63 1.35
CA LYS A 38 -11.73 19.15 2.33
C LYS A 38 -10.29 18.69 1.99
N PRO A 39 -9.63 19.28 0.97
CA PRO A 39 -8.36 18.78 0.43
C PRO A 39 -7.24 18.69 1.46
N ILE A 40 -7.01 19.74 2.24
CA ILE A 40 -5.90 19.80 3.21
C ILE A 40 -6.09 18.73 4.29
N LYS A 41 -7.29 18.63 4.87
CA LYS A 41 -7.58 17.59 5.87
C LYS A 41 -7.43 16.18 5.29
N GLY A 42 -7.83 15.98 4.03
CA GLY A 42 -7.61 14.72 3.33
C GLY A 42 -6.12 14.39 3.18
N ALA A 43 -5.29 15.37 2.78
CA ALA A 43 -3.86 15.20 2.65
C ALA A 43 -3.20 14.86 3.99
N LEU A 44 -3.59 15.55 5.07
CA LEU A 44 -3.15 15.22 6.42
C LEU A 44 -3.58 13.80 6.82
N SER A 45 -4.78 13.37 6.45
CA SER A 45 -5.23 12.00 6.69
C SER A 45 -4.36 10.97 5.96
N ILE A 46 -4.02 11.19 4.68
CA ILE A 46 -3.09 10.32 3.95
C ILE A 46 -1.69 10.36 4.56
N GLY A 47 -1.20 11.53 4.98
CA GLY A 47 0.08 11.65 5.68
C GLY A 47 0.12 10.83 6.97
N ALA A 48 -0.95 10.85 7.76
CA ALA A 48 -1.09 10.02 8.96
C ALA A 48 -1.14 8.52 8.65
N ALA A 49 -1.79 8.13 7.55
CA ALA A 49 -1.78 6.74 7.08
C ALA A 49 -0.35 6.29 6.71
N VAL A 50 0.39 7.11 5.96
CA VAL A 50 1.79 6.84 5.57
C VAL A 50 2.71 6.82 6.79
N ALA A 51 2.48 7.69 7.78
CA ALA A 51 3.23 7.70 9.03
C ALA A 51 2.98 6.43 9.87
N THR A 52 1.78 5.85 9.77
CA THR A 52 1.43 4.60 10.45
C THR A 52 2.13 3.41 9.80
N LYS A 53 2.06 3.30 8.47
CA LYS A 53 2.82 2.33 7.65
C LYS A 53 3.08 2.91 6.28
N LEU A 54 4.15 2.48 5.61
CA LEU A 54 4.53 3.01 4.29
C LEU A 54 3.60 2.59 3.14
N VAL A 55 2.86 1.48 3.28
CA VAL A 55 2.00 0.92 2.21
C VAL A 55 1.05 1.94 1.55
N PRO A 56 0.35 2.85 2.26
CA PRO A 56 -0.57 3.82 1.66
C PRO A 56 0.13 4.80 0.69
N ALA A 57 1.46 4.91 0.72
CA ALA A 57 2.21 5.74 -0.23
C ALA A 57 2.04 5.26 -1.69
N ILE A 58 1.69 3.98 -1.91
CA ILE A 58 1.41 3.46 -3.26
C ILE A 58 0.18 4.12 -3.90
N PHE A 59 -0.70 4.75 -3.12
CA PHE A 59 -1.88 5.46 -3.62
C PHE A 59 -1.60 6.92 -4.03
N LEU A 60 -0.41 7.47 -3.76
CA LEU A 60 -0.07 8.86 -4.10
C LEU A 60 -0.25 9.20 -5.59
N PRO A 61 0.11 8.33 -6.56
CA PRO A 61 -0.13 8.63 -7.97
C PRO A 61 -1.64 8.73 -8.31
N VAL A 62 -2.50 7.97 -7.62
CA VAL A 62 -3.96 8.07 -7.77
C VAL A 62 -4.45 9.42 -7.28
N TRP A 63 -3.94 9.91 -6.15
CA TRP A 63 -4.26 11.24 -5.62
C TRP A 63 -3.77 12.37 -6.52
N LEU A 64 -2.61 12.19 -7.17
CA LEU A 64 -2.11 13.13 -8.17
C LEU A 64 -3.08 13.24 -9.35
N ARG A 65 -3.55 12.10 -9.86
CA ARG A 65 -4.53 12.06 -10.95
C ARG A 65 -5.91 12.61 -10.55
N ASP A 66 -6.36 12.31 -9.33
CA ASP A 66 -7.65 12.77 -8.77
C ASP A 66 -7.74 14.30 -8.72
N ARG A 67 -6.68 14.95 -8.24
CA ARG A 67 -6.67 16.40 -8.00
C ARG A 67 -6.16 17.22 -9.18
N GLY A 68 -5.54 16.57 -10.17
CA GLY A 68 -4.79 17.22 -11.24
C GLY A 68 -3.39 17.64 -10.78
N LEU A 69 -2.47 17.90 -11.72
CA LEU A 69 -1.03 18.01 -11.44
C LEU A 69 -0.70 19.02 -10.32
N ALA A 70 -1.09 20.30 -10.47
CA ALA A 70 -0.73 21.34 -9.51
C ALA A 70 -1.29 21.08 -8.09
N LYS A 71 -2.60 20.80 -7.99
CA LYS A 71 -3.25 20.54 -6.70
C LYS A 71 -2.86 19.20 -6.09
N GLY A 72 -2.54 18.21 -6.93
CA GLY A 72 -2.09 16.90 -6.52
C GLY A 72 -0.67 16.92 -5.97
N VAL A 73 0.25 17.66 -6.58
CA VAL A 73 1.60 17.88 -6.03
C VAL A 73 1.51 18.54 -4.65
N LEU A 74 0.68 19.57 -4.48
CA LEU A 74 0.45 20.18 -3.17
C LEU A 74 -0.13 19.17 -2.15
N TYR A 75 -1.13 18.38 -2.56
CA TYR A 75 -1.75 17.37 -1.71
C TYR A 75 -0.73 16.33 -1.23
N ILE A 76 0.11 15.82 -2.14
CA ILE A 76 1.19 14.87 -1.83
C ILE A 76 2.24 15.54 -0.93
N GLY A 77 2.63 16.78 -1.23
CA GLY A 77 3.58 17.54 -0.43
C GLY A 77 3.12 17.70 1.02
N VAL A 78 1.83 18.02 1.25
CA VAL A 78 1.26 18.11 2.59
C VAL A 78 1.25 16.75 3.30
N ALA A 79 0.89 15.68 2.60
CA ALA A 79 0.90 14.33 3.16
C ALA A 79 2.30 13.88 3.57
N LEU A 80 3.29 14.04 2.69
CA LEU A 80 4.69 13.70 2.96
C LEU A 80 5.30 14.59 4.03
N ALA A 81 4.97 15.89 4.05
CA ALA A 81 5.39 16.79 5.12
C ALA A 81 4.89 16.29 6.48
N LEU A 82 3.60 15.99 6.62
CA LEU A 82 3.07 15.46 7.88
C LEU A 82 3.75 14.14 8.28
N ALA A 83 3.93 13.23 7.32
CA ALA A 83 4.60 11.96 7.59
C ALA A 83 6.02 12.20 8.13
N THR A 84 6.83 12.98 7.44
CA THR A 84 8.20 13.30 7.86
C THR A 84 8.26 14.07 9.17
N LEU A 85 7.39 15.08 9.36
CA LEU A 85 7.31 15.86 10.61
C LEU A 85 7.02 14.97 11.82
N SER A 86 6.21 13.92 11.64
CA SER A 86 5.86 12.97 12.71
C SER A 86 7.07 12.16 13.20
N PHE A 87 8.13 12.03 12.39
CA PHE A 87 9.37 11.34 12.75
C PHE A 87 10.50 12.28 13.18
N ILE A 88 10.31 13.61 13.15
CA ILE A 88 11.34 14.57 13.59
C ILE A 88 11.90 14.27 14.98
N PRO A 89 11.08 13.95 16.00
CA PRO A 89 11.61 13.68 17.35
C PRO A 89 12.57 12.48 17.41
N PHE A 90 12.53 11.61 16.41
CA PHE A 90 13.33 10.39 16.32
C PHE A 90 14.44 10.48 15.26
N MET A 91 14.54 11.62 14.56
CA MET A 91 15.44 11.78 13.42
C MET A 91 16.90 11.69 13.88
N SER A 92 17.61 10.69 13.36
CA SER A 92 19.04 10.50 13.57
C SER A 92 19.67 9.93 12.29
N ALA A 93 20.98 10.12 12.14
CA ALA A 93 21.72 9.51 11.03
C ALA A 93 21.58 7.96 11.04
N GLU A 94 21.56 7.38 12.24
CA GLU A 94 21.36 5.94 12.45
C GLU A 94 19.97 5.48 12.00
N LEU A 95 18.90 6.22 12.36
CA LEU A 95 17.54 5.91 11.90
C LEU A 95 17.46 5.90 10.36
N LEU A 96 18.03 6.90 9.69
CA LEU A 96 18.02 6.97 8.22
C LEU A 96 18.75 5.78 7.58
N GLN A 97 19.89 5.39 8.14
CA GLN A 97 20.64 4.21 7.69
C GLN A 97 19.86 2.90 7.93
N ASN A 98 19.21 2.77 9.08
CA ASN A 98 18.42 1.59 9.44
C ASN A 98 17.15 1.46 8.59
N VAL A 99 16.49 2.56 8.27
CA VAL A 99 15.35 2.56 7.34
C VAL A 99 15.80 2.15 5.94
N GLY A 100 16.90 2.72 5.43
CA GLY A 100 17.43 2.39 4.11
C GLY A 100 17.82 0.91 3.99
N SER A 101 18.53 0.38 4.97
CA SER A 101 18.91 -1.05 5.02
C SER A 101 17.70 -1.98 5.14
N SER A 102 16.69 -1.61 5.94
CA SER A 102 15.45 -2.39 6.06
C SER A 102 14.68 -2.46 4.74
N VAL A 103 14.62 -1.34 4.01
CA VAL A 103 13.97 -1.30 2.69
C VAL A 103 14.73 -2.16 1.67
N ASP A 104 16.07 -2.07 1.62
CA ASP A 104 16.87 -2.89 0.71
C ASP A 104 16.75 -4.40 1.02
N LEU A 105 16.79 -4.75 2.30
CA LEU A 105 16.61 -6.11 2.79
C LEU A 105 15.25 -6.69 2.37
N TYR A 106 14.19 -5.87 2.47
CA TYR A 106 12.84 -6.27 2.07
C TYR A 106 12.76 -6.65 0.58
N PHE A 107 13.40 -5.87 -0.30
CA PHE A 107 13.34 -6.10 -1.75
C PHE A 107 14.30 -7.16 -2.26
N ARG A 108 15.40 -7.43 -1.55
CA ARG A 108 16.46 -8.33 -2.02
C ARG A 108 16.53 -9.67 -1.31
N SER A 109 15.93 -9.81 -0.13
CA SER A 109 16.14 -11.00 0.72
C SER A 109 14.87 -11.57 1.35
N PHE A 110 13.82 -10.78 1.57
CA PHE A 110 12.61 -11.25 2.23
C PHE A 110 11.62 -11.87 1.24
N GLU A 111 11.12 -13.04 1.62
CA GLU A 111 10.03 -13.71 0.93
C GLU A 111 9.07 -14.34 1.94
N PHE A 112 7.77 -14.16 1.74
CA PHE A 112 6.74 -14.82 2.55
C PHE A 112 5.42 -14.82 1.78
N ASN A 113 4.83 -16.00 1.57
CA ASN A 113 3.57 -16.18 0.86
C ASN A 113 3.51 -15.40 -0.47
N ALA A 114 4.61 -15.46 -1.22
CA ALA A 114 4.81 -14.63 -2.38
C ALA A 114 4.11 -15.23 -3.60
N SER A 115 3.17 -14.51 -4.20
CA SER A 115 2.36 -15.05 -5.29
C SER A 115 3.17 -15.28 -6.58
N ILE A 116 3.34 -14.26 -7.42
CA ILE A 116 4.02 -14.41 -8.73
C ILE A 116 5.50 -14.73 -8.54
N TYR A 117 6.10 -14.18 -7.47
CA TYR A 117 7.50 -14.39 -7.17
C TYR A 117 7.84 -15.86 -6.93
N TYR A 118 7.02 -16.67 -6.23
CA TYR A 118 7.36 -18.09 -6.03
C TYR A 118 7.37 -18.90 -7.33
N LEU A 119 6.52 -18.57 -8.31
CA LEU A 119 6.57 -19.17 -9.64
C LEU A 119 7.85 -18.77 -10.38
N ALA A 120 8.16 -17.47 -10.41
CA ALA A 120 9.35 -16.95 -11.06
C ALA A 120 10.65 -17.49 -10.42
N ARG A 121 10.67 -17.60 -9.09
CA ARG A 121 11.76 -18.20 -8.32
C ARG A 121 11.96 -19.66 -8.70
N GLN A 122 10.89 -20.44 -8.82
CA GLN A 122 10.99 -21.86 -9.21
C GLN A 122 11.60 -22.02 -10.61
N ILE A 123 11.18 -21.17 -11.56
CA ILE A 123 11.78 -21.13 -12.90
C ILE A 123 13.26 -20.73 -12.81
N GLY A 124 13.58 -19.74 -11.99
CA GLY A 124 14.97 -19.32 -11.73
C GLY A 124 15.85 -20.46 -11.20
N PHE A 125 15.33 -21.26 -10.26
CA PHE A 125 16.02 -22.45 -9.76
C PHE A 125 16.29 -23.48 -10.86
N TRP A 126 15.35 -23.72 -11.77
CA TRP A 126 15.57 -24.64 -12.90
C TRP A 126 16.68 -24.18 -13.85
N ILE A 127 16.90 -22.86 -13.95
CA ILE A 127 17.89 -22.28 -14.87
C ILE A 127 19.27 -22.17 -14.21
N THR A 128 19.36 -21.67 -12.97
CA THR A 128 20.64 -21.35 -12.34
C THR A 128 20.99 -22.20 -11.12
N GLY A 129 20.05 -23.00 -10.60
CA GLY A 129 20.27 -23.84 -9.42
C GLY A 129 20.25 -23.10 -8.07
N TYR A 130 19.92 -21.81 -8.03
CA TYR A 130 19.83 -21.03 -6.78
C TYR A 130 18.72 -19.96 -6.82
N ASN A 131 18.37 -19.39 -5.66
CA ASN A 131 17.34 -18.36 -5.56
C ASN A 131 17.82 -17.02 -6.15
N GLN A 132 17.18 -16.57 -7.23
CA GLN A 132 17.47 -15.30 -7.90
C GLN A 132 16.73 -14.10 -7.30
N ILE A 133 16.40 -14.13 -6.01
CA ILE A 133 15.63 -13.08 -5.31
C ILE A 133 16.18 -11.68 -5.51
N ALA A 134 17.52 -11.53 -5.50
CA ALA A 134 18.20 -10.26 -5.66
C ALA A 134 17.95 -9.58 -7.02
N TRP A 135 17.49 -10.34 -8.03
CA TRP A 135 17.15 -9.84 -9.37
C TRP A 135 15.64 -9.81 -9.59
N ILE A 136 14.94 -10.90 -9.24
CA ILE A 136 13.50 -11.02 -9.47
C ILE A 136 12.72 -10.04 -8.57
N GLY A 137 13.12 -9.86 -7.31
CA GLY A 137 12.45 -8.94 -6.37
C GLY A 137 12.43 -7.50 -6.86
N PRO A 138 13.58 -6.89 -7.21
CA PRO A 138 13.62 -5.56 -7.81
C PRO A 138 12.86 -5.47 -9.14
N LEU A 139 12.95 -6.48 -10.01
CA LEU A 139 12.21 -6.51 -11.28
C LEU A 139 10.69 -6.45 -11.05
N LEU A 140 10.15 -7.29 -10.16
CA LEU A 140 8.73 -7.28 -9.83
C LEU A 140 8.30 -5.96 -9.19
N SER A 141 9.18 -5.34 -8.40
CA SER A 141 8.93 -4.01 -7.82
C SER A 141 8.82 -2.93 -8.90
N SER A 142 9.69 -2.96 -9.91
CA SER A 142 9.60 -2.06 -11.07
C SER A 142 8.33 -2.31 -11.88
N ILE A 143 7.96 -3.57 -12.13
CA ILE A 143 6.72 -3.93 -12.81
C ILE A 143 5.51 -3.42 -12.01
N SER A 144 5.51 -3.63 -10.69
CA SER A 144 4.46 -3.12 -9.79
C SER A 144 4.36 -1.60 -9.88
N PHE A 145 5.48 -0.88 -9.85
CA PHE A 145 5.47 0.58 -9.97
C PHE A 145 4.83 1.05 -11.29
N VAL A 146 5.23 0.47 -12.43
CA VAL A 146 4.66 0.80 -13.75
C VAL A 146 3.16 0.47 -13.80
N ALA A 147 2.76 -0.68 -13.29
CA ALA A 147 1.36 -1.09 -13.26
C ALA A 147 0.50 -0.16 -12.37
N ILE A 148 1.02 0.26 -11.21
CA ILE A 148 0.35 1.22 -10.32
C ILE A 148 0.17 2.57 -11.02
N LEU A 149 1.18 3.07 -11.74
CA LEU A 149 1.06 4.30 -12.53
C LEU A 149 0.01 4.16 -13.64
N ALA A 150 0.01 3.04 -14.37
CA ALA A 150 -0.96 2.78 -15.43
C ALA A 150 -2.40 2.74 -14.87
N LEU A 151 -2.62 2.04 -13.76
CA LEU A 151 -3.91 1.98 -13.07
C LEU A 151 -4.35 3.35 -12.55
N SER A 152 -3.41 4.15 -12.04
CA SER A 152 -3.67 5.49 -11.51
C SER A 152 -4.14 6.46 -12.59
N TRP A 153 -3.75 6.27 -13.86
CA TRP A 153 -4.15 7.13 -14.99
C TRP A 153 -5.30 6.57 -15.85
N ARG A 154 -5.88 5.43 -15.48
CA ARG A 154 -7.07 4.88 -16.15
C ARG A 154 -8.20 5.91 -16.21
N LYS A 155 -8.99 5.92 -17.28
CA LYS A 155 -10.08 6.88 -17.55
C LYS A 155 -10.99 7.18 -16.34
N ASN A 156 -11.37 6.16 -15.57
CA ASN A 156 -12.28 6.28 -14.43
C ASN A 156 -11.56 6.23 -13.06
N ALA A 157 -10.22 6.27 -13.03
CA ALA A 157 -9.44 6.13 -11.78
C ALA A 157 -9.83 7.16 -10.72
N ALA A 158 -10.00 8.41 -11.14
CA ALA A 158 -10.41 9.53 -10.28
C ALA A 158 -11.92 9.56 -9.97
N LYS A 159 -12.75 8.79 -10.67
CA LYS A 159 -14.18 8.71 -10.37
C LYS A 159 -14.43 7.68 -9.27
N ASP A 160 -13.78 6.53 -9.40
CA ASP A 160 -13.96 5.38 -8.50
C ASP A 160 -12.67 5.11 -7.71
N LEU A 161 -12.35 5.99 -6.73
CA LEU A 161 -11.07 5.90 -6.01
C LEU A 161 -10.93 4.60 -5.22
N ALA A 162 -11.97 4.19 -4.48
CA ALA A 162 -11.92 2.97 -3.68
C ALA A 162 -11.65 1.74 -4.57
N PHE A 163 -12.33 1.66 -5.72
CA PHE A 163 -12.08 0.62 -6.73
C PHE A 163 -10.65 0.66 -7.24
N THR A 164 -10.14 1.85 -7.56
CA THR A 164 -8.76 2.03 -8.03
C THR A 164 -7.74 1.65 -6.96
N PHE A 165 -8.00 1.95 -5.68
CA PHE A 165 -7.14 1.56 -4.57
C PHE A 165 -7.11 0.04 -4.40
N ILE A 166 -8.26 -0.63 -4.53
CA ILE A 166 -8.32 -2.10 -4.53
C ILE A 166 -7.45 -2.68 -5.64
N LEU A 167 -7.56 -2.17 -6.87
CA LEU A 167 -6.73 -2.65 -7.99
C LEU A 167 -5.24 -2.40 -7.76
N VAL A 168 -4.86 -1.19 -7.32
CA VAL A 168 -3.48 -0.81 -7.04
C VAL A 168 -2.87 -1.71 -5.96
N LEU A 169 -3.58 -1.88 -4.83
CA LEU A 169 -3.10 -2.71 -3.73
C LEU A 169 -3.05 -4.19 -4.13
N THR A 170 -3.97 -4.65 -4.96
CA THR A 170 -3.99 -6.05 -5.43
C THR A 170 -2.83 -6.35 -6.35
N VAL A 171 -2.55 -5.47 -7.32
CA VAL A 171 -1.37 -5.60 -8.18
C VAL A 171 -0.09 -5.58 -7.35
N TYR A 172 0.01 -4.68 -6.38
CA TYR A 172 1.14 -4.64 -5.46
C TYR A 172 1.32 -5.96 -4.69
N LEU A 173 0.24 -6.50 -4.10
CA LEU A 173 0.30 -7.75 -3.32
C LEU A 173 0.59 -8.99 -4.19
N PHE A 174 0.15 -9.02 -5.45
CA PHE A 174 0.50 -10.12 -6.35
C PHE A 174 1.97 -10.12 -6.79
N LEU A 175 2.58 -8.93 -6.86
CA LEU A 175 3.93 -8.73 -7.38
C LEU A 175 5.00 -8.58 -6.29
N THR A 176 4.63 -8.29 -5.04
CA THR A 176 5.60 -8.25 -3.95
C THR A 176 6.08 -9.65 -3.56
N THR A 177 7.31 -9.75 -3.05
CA THR A 177 7.90 -11.00 -2.55
C THR A 177 7.36 -11.40 -1.18
N THR A 178 6.68 -10.49 -0.47
CA THR A 178 6.25 -10.69 0.92
C THR A 178 4.81 -10.22 1.11
N VAL A 179 3.91 -11.17 1.39
CA VAL A 179 2.48 -10.93 1.62
C VAL A 179 2.06 -11.50 2.97
N HIS A 180 2.07 -10.65 4.00
CA HIS A 180 1.56 -11.02 5.31
C HIS A 180 0.02 -10.91 5.38
N PRO A 181 -0.66 -11.71 6.23
CA PRO A 181 -2.12 -11.75 6.29
C PRO A 181 -2.75 -10.38 6.51
N TRP A 182 -2.17 -9.56 7.39
CA TRP A 182 -2.69 -8.24 7.73
C TRP A 182 -2.76 -7.27 6.52
N TYR A 183 -1.96 -7.46 5.46
CA TYR A 183 -2.06 -6.60 4.27
C TYR A 183 -3.43 -6.68 3.58
N VAL A 184 -4.13 -7.81 3.69
CA VAL A 184 -5.46 -8.02 3.12
C VAL A 184 -6.54 -7.22 3.88
N VAL A 185 -6.30 -6.83 5.14
CA VAL A 185 -7.22 -6.00 5.95
C VAL A 185 -7.61 -4.71 5.22
N THR A 186 -6.66 -4.08 4.53
CA THR A 186 -6.93 -2.85 3.77
C THR A 186 -7.81 -3.11 2.55
N LEU A 187 -7.62 -4.24 1.87
CA LEU A 187 -8.50 -4.63 0.77
C LEU A 187 -9.93 -4.86 1.28
N VAL A 188 -10.09 -5.64 2.36
CA VAL A 188 -11.40 -5.91 3.00
C VAL A 188 -12.10 -4.60 3.36
N ALA A 189 -11.39 -3.63 3.94
CA ALA A 189 -11.95 -2.32 4.28
C ALA A 189 -12.51 -1.58 3.05
N LEU A 190 -11.74 -1.56 1.96
CA LEU A 190 -12.13 -0.88 0.73
C LEU A 190 -13.29 -1.58 0.01
N THR A 191 -13.47 -2.91 0.17
CA THR A 191 -14.62 -3.62 -0.42
C THR A 191 -15.96 -3.10 0.05
N VAL A 192 -16.04 -2.48 1.23
CA VAL A 192 -17.29 -1.90 1.74
C VAL A 192 -17.77 -0.75 0.86
N LEU A 193 -16.85 -0.10 0.13
CA LEU A 193 -17.12 1.03 -0.75
C LEU A 193 -17.27 0.63 -2.23
N THR A 194 -17.23 -0.67 -2.55
CA THR A 194 -17.26 -1.17 -3.93
C THR A 194 -18.08 -2.46 -4.06
N ASP A 195 -18.31 -2.89 -5.29
CA ASP A 195 -18.94 -4.19 -5.57
C ASP A 195 -17.94 -5.36 -5.64
N LEU A 196 -16.64 -5.10 -5.47
CA LEU A 196 -15.61 -6.14 -5.48
C LEU A 196 -15.64 -6.94 -4.18
N ARG A 197 -15.92 -8.25 -4.28
CA ARG A 197 -16.04 -9.15 -3.12
C ARG A 197 -14.88 -10.14 -2.96
N TYR A 198 -13.97 -10.27 -3.93
CA TYR A 198 -12.87 -11.22 -3.82
C TYR A 198 -11.96 -11.01 -2.59
N PRO A 199 -11.75 -9.78 -2.05
CA PRO A 199 -10.96 -9.65 -0.83
C PRO A 199 -11.60 -10.30 0.39
N LEU A 200 -12.92 -10.50 0.39
CA LEU A 200 -13.61 -11.25 1.45
C LEU A 200 -13.35 -12.76 1.36
N LEU A 201 -13.06 -13.28 0.15
CA LEU A 201 -12.66 -14.68 -0.05
C LEU A 201 -11.19 -14.91 0.26
N TRP A 202 -10.36 -13.86 0.10
CA TRP A 202 -8.94 -13.91 0.45
C TRP A 202 -8.69 -13.82 1.97
N SER A 203 -9.65 -13.25 2.70
CA SER A 203 -9.56 -13.01 4.15
C SER A 203 -10.24 -14.08 5.00
#